data_AF-A0A841MIS8-F1
#
_entry.id   AF-A0A841MIS8-F1
#
_cell.length_a   1.000
_cell.length_b   1.000
_cell.length_c   1.000
_cell.angle_alpha   90.00
_cell.angle_beta   90.00
_cell.angle_gamma   90.00
#
_symmetry.space_group_name_H-M   'P 1'
#
loop_
_entity.id
_entity.type
_entity.pdbx_description
1 polymer ?
#
loop_
_entity_poly.entity_id
_entity_poly.type
_entity_poly.pdbx_seq_one_letter_code
_entity_poly.pdbx_strand_id
1 'polypeptide(L)'
;MILAQSPAISETIKYGMPCFCYQNKPMVYLWKDKKTEAPYLLFVHGNLINHPGLESGNRAKMKIFPVESGSNLPKKEIEELLEMAIFVLKSQLKK
;
A
#
# COMPACT_ATOMS: atom_id res chain seq x y z
N MET A 1 7.48 2.66 10.66
CA MET A 1 6.36 1.73 10.39
C MET A 1 6.50 1.12 9.00
N ILE A 2 6.34 1.87 7.90
CA ILE A 2 6.50 1.29 6.54
C ILE A 2 7.95 0.92 6.22
N LEU A 3 8.90 1.84 6.36
CA LEU A 3 10.34 1.57 6.15
C LEU A 3 10.93 0.56 7.15
N ALA A 4 10.26 0.36 8.29
CA ALA A 4 10.68 -0.57 9.32
C ALA A 4 10.38 -2.05 8.95
N GLN A 5 9.43 -2.29 8.03
CA GLN A 5 9.06 -3.65 7.63
C GLN A 5 10.18 -4.39 6.91
N SER A 6 11.05 -3.67 6.19
CA SER A 6 12.20 -4.27 5.52
C SER A 6 13.21 -3.22 5.08
N PRO A 7 14.52 -3.48 5.22
CA PRO A 7 15.58 -2.61 4.69
C PRO A 7 15.58 -2.53 3.16
N ALA A 8 14.86 -3.42 2.47
CA ALA A 8 14.70 -3.40 1.02
C ALA A 8 13.61 -2.42 0.54
N ILE A 9 12.91 -1.76 1.46
CA ILE A 9 11.94 -0.72 1.13
C ILE A 9 12.65 0.62 1.03
N SER A 10 12.41 1.32 -0.07
CA SER A 10 12.83 2.70 -0.27
C SER A 10 11.61 3.60 -0.46
N GLU A 11 11.72 4.84 0.02
CA GLU A 11 10.75 5.87 -0.29
C GLU A 11 11.19 6.68 -1.51
N THR A 12 10.22 7.12 -2.30
CA THR A 12 10.43 7.96 -3.45
C THR A 12 9.19 8.82 -3.69
N ILE A 13 9.32 9.85 -4.52
CA ILE A 13 8.19 10.66 -4.95
C ILE A 13 7.90 10.33 -6.40
N LYS A 14 6.69 9.87 -6.69
CA LYS A 14 6.22 9.62 -8.06
C LYS A 14 4.96 10.42 -8.31
N TYR A 15 4.97 11.19 -9.40
CA TYR A 15 3.85 12.08 -9.76
C TYR A 15 3.47 13.06 -8.64
N GLY A 16 4.46 13.52 -7.87
CA GLY A 16 4.24 14.41 -6.72
C GLY A 16 3.69 13.74 -5.47
N MET A 17 3.63 12.41 -5.42
CA MET A 17 3.07 11.65 -4.29
C MET A 17 4.09 10.74 -3.63
N PRO A 18 4.02 10.54 -2.30
CA PRO A 18 4.87 9.57 -1.62
C PRO A 18 4.57 8.15 -2.12
N CYS A 19 5.62 7.47 -2.55
CA CYS A 19 5.59 6.09 -3.02
C CYS A 19 6.66 5.28 -2.28
N PHE A 20 6.26 4.13 -1.75
CA PHE A 20 7.16 3.15 -1.18
C PHE A 20 7.39 2.04 -2.21
N CYS A 21 8.66 1.86 -2.55
CA CYS A 21 9.11 0.81 -3.44
C CYS A 21 9.78 -0.30 -2.63
N TYR A 22 9.54 -1.56 -2.98
CA TYR A 22 10.32 -2.69 -2.48
C TYR A 22 11.26 -3.13 -3.60
N GLN A 23 12.58 -3.07 -3.38
CA GLN A 23 13.59 -3.37 -4.40
C GLN A 23 13.33 -2.65 -5.75
N ASN A 24 13.10 -1.34 -5.71
CA ASN A 24 12.76 -0.49 -6.87
C ASN A 24 11.41 -0.78 -7.56
N LYS A 25 10.64 -1.79 -7.12
CA LYS A 25 9.27 -2.04 -7.60
C LYS A 25 8.26 -1.28 -6.74
N PRO A 26 7.32 -0.51 -7.34
CA PRO A 26 6.34 0.24 -6.58
C PRO A 26 5.41 -0.73 -5.83
N MET A 27 5.26 -0.50 -4.51
CA MET A 27 4.50 -1.37 -3.62
C MET A 27 3.25 -0.65 -3.11
N VAL A 28 3.45 0.50 -2.48
CA VAL A 28 2.39 1.29 -1.84
C VAL A 28 2.53 2.76 -2.22
N TYR A 29 1.40 3.42 -2.45
CA TYR A 29 1.32 4.87 -2.57
C TYR A 29 0.47 5.44 -1.44
N LEU A 30 0.86 6.59 -0.92
CA LEU A 30 0.03 7.39 -0.04
C LEU A 30 -0.74 8.40 -0.89
N TRP A 31 -2.06 8.39 -0.76
CA TRP A 31 -2.90 9.32 -1.49
C TRP A 31 -4.04 9.82 -0.59
N LYS A 32 -4.78 10.79 -1.10
CA LYS A 32 -5.88 11.47 -0.44
C LYS A 32 -6.98 11.61 -1.47
N ASP A 33 -8.19 11.20 -1.12
CA ASP A 33 -9.33 11.37 -2.01
C ASP A 33 -9.61 12.85 -2.22
N LYS A 34 -9.90 13.25 -3.47
CA LYS A 34 -10.10 14.66 -3.81
C LYS A 34 -11.44 15.21 -3.33
N LYS A 35 -12.43 14.35 -3.11
CA LYS A 35 -13.79 14.74 -2.71
C LYS A 35 -13.97 14.68 -1.21
N THR A 36 -13.55 13.57 -0.60
CA THR A 36 -13.76 13.34 0.85
C THR A 36 -12.59 13.78 1.70
N GLU A 37 -11.46 14.12 1.06
CA GLU A 37 -10.21 14.43 1.75
C GLU A 37 -9.68 13.28 2.62
N ALA A 38 -10.25 12.08 2.51
CA ALA A 38 -9.82 10.92 3.28
C ALA A 38 -8.48 10.38 2.73
N PRO A 39 -7.46 10.17 3.59
CA PRO A 39 -6.23 9.50 3.19
C PRO A 39 -6.51 8.02 2.90
N TYR A 40 -5.75 7.45 1.98
CA TYR A 40 -5.78 6.02 1.71
C TYR A 40 -4.41 5.51 1.27
N LEU A 41 -4.17 4.23 1.52
CA LEU A 41 -3.02 3.50 1.03
C LEU A 41 -3.41 2.75 -0.23
N LEU A 42 -2.72 2.99 -1.33
CA LEU A 42 -2.94 2.26 -2.58
C LEU A 42 -1.88 1.18 -2.75
N PHE A 43 -2.31 -0.08 -2.83
CA PHE A 43 -1.47 -1.25 -3.04
C PHE A 43 -1.44 -1.62 -4.53
N VAL A 44 -0.26 -1.63 -5.14
CA VAL A 44 -0.09 -1.85 -6.59
C VAL A 44 -0.59 -3.23 -7.03
N HIS A 45 -0.30 -4.25 -6.22
CA HIS A 45 -0.75 -5.64 -6.41
C HIS A 45 -1.82 -6.04 -5.40
N GLY A 46 -2.70 -5.10 -5.02
CA GLY A 46 -3.78 -5.35 -4.07
C GLY A 46 -4.74 -6.47 -4.51
N ASN A 47 -4.84 -6.76 -5.81
CA ASN A 47 -5.62 -7.89 -6.31
C ASN A 47 -5.10 -9.26 -5.86
N LEU A 48 -3.82 -9.36 -5.52
CA LEU A 48 -3.18 -10.58 -5.00
C LEU A 48 -3.17 -10.63 -3.47
N ILE A 49 -3.75 -9.62 -2.81
CA ILE A 49 -3.86 -9.54 -1.36
C ILE A 49 -5.32 -9.82 -1.00
N ASN A 50 -5.53 -10.85 -0.18
CA ASN A 50 -6.85 -11.20 0.34
C ASN A 50 -7.02 -10.64 1.74
N HIS A 51 -7.55 -9.41 1.83
CA HIS A 51 -7.80 -8.74 3.09
C HIS A 51 -9.15 -8.01 3.03
N PRO A 52 -10.02 -8.12 4.06
CA PRO A 52 -11.36 -7.54 4.04
C PRO A 52 -11.36 -6.01 4.00
N GLY A 53 -10.34 -5.37 4.58
CA GLY A 53 -10.19 -3.91 4.52
C GLY A 53 -9.70 -3.35 3.17
N LEU A 54 -9.37 -4.21 2.20
CA LEU A 54 -8.95 -3.75 0.87
C LEU A 54 -10.14 -3.63 -0.07
N GLU A 55 -10.33 -2.43 -0.60
CA GLU A 55 -11.36 -2.12 -1.56
C GLU A 55 -10.81 -2.12 -2.98
N SER A 56 -11.53 -2.76 -3.89
CA SER A 56 -11.22 -2.73 -5.33
C SER A 56 -11.66 -1.40 -5.91
N GLY A 57 -10.72 -0.63 -6.43
CA GLY A 57 -11.03 0.59 -7.19
C GLY A 57 -11.27 0.31 -8.67
N ASN A 58 -11.16 1.35 -9.49
CA ASN A 58 -11.34 1.26 -10.95
C ASN A 58 -10.21 0.52 -11.70
N ARG A 59 -9.17 0.06 -11.00
CA ARG A 59 -8.00 -0.58 -11.61
C ARG A 59 -7.92 -2.04 -11.17
N ALA A 60 -7.95 -2.97 -12.12
CA ALA A 60 -8.02 -4.41 -11.85
C ALA A 60 -6.91 -4.98 -10.95
N LYS A 61 -5.71 -4.38 -10.95
CA LYS A 61 -4.57 -4.85 -10.13
C LYS A 61 -4.49 -4.15 -8.76
N MET A 62 -5.00 -2.93 -8.66
CA MET A 62 -4.78 -2.08 -7.49
C MET A 62 -5.97 -2.16 -6.55
N LYS A 63 -5.69 -2.23 -5.25
CA LYS A 63 -6.70 -2.04 -4.22
C LYS A 63 -6.27 -0.91 -3.29
N ILE A 64 -7.26 -0.26 -2.68
CA ILE A 64 -7.04 0.80 -1.71
C ILE A 64 -7.43 0.31 -0.32
N PHE A 65 -6.70 0.78 0.69
CA PHE A 65 -7.09 0.67 2.08
C PHE A 65 -7.44 2.08 2.55
N PRO A 66 -8.74 2.42 2.68
CA PRO A 66 -9.15 3.72 3.19
C PRO A 66 -8.72 3.87 4.65
N VAL A 67 -8.19 5.04 4.99
CA VAL A 67 -7.79 5.36 6.35
C VAL A 67 -8.73 6.43 6.88
N GLU A 68 -9.47 6.10 7.94
CA GLU A 68 -10.41 7.05 8.52
C GLU A 68 -9.69 8.23 9.19
N SER A 69 -10.13 9.44 8.83
CA SER A 69 -9.58 10.70 9.31
C SER A 69 -10.20 11.05 10.68
N GLY A 70 -9.77 10.40 11.76
CA GLY A 70 -10.28 10.74 13.10
C GLY A 70 -10.23 9.60 14.11
N SER A 71 -10.10 8.36 13.64
CA SER A 71 -9.92 7.18 14.49
C SER A 71 -8.44 6.85 14.65
N ASN A 72 -8.09 6.13 15.72
CA ASN A 72 -6.72 5.66 15.93
C ASN A 72 -6.31 4.80 14.72
N LEU A 73 -5.17 5.12 14.09
CA LEU A 73 -4.73 4.45 12.87
C LEU A 73 -4.64 2.93 13.14
N PRO A 74 -5.26 2.05 12.32
CA PRO A 74 -5.24 0.61 12.53
C PRO A 74 -3.86 0.06 12.17
N LYS A 75 -2.89 0.33 13.04
CA LYS A 75 -1.47 0.06 12.82
C LYS A 75 -1.22 -1.42 12.51
N LYS A 76 -1.90 -2.30 13.24
CA LYS A 76 -1.79 -3.75 13.07
C LYS A 76 -2.23 -4.20 11.67
N GLU A 77 -3.38 -3.71 11.22
CA GLU A 77 -3.91 -4.04 9.88
C GLU A 77 -2.98 -3.52 8.77
N ILE A 78 -2.44 -2.30 8.94
CA ILE A 78 -1.49 -1.74 7.98
C ILE A 78 -0.19 -2.57 7.96
N GLU A 79 0.33 -2.98 9.11
CA GLU A 79 1.52 -3.84 9.20
C GLU A 79 1.29 -5.19 8.50
N GLU A 80 0.15 -5.84 8.75
CA GLU A 80 -0.26 -7.08 8.08
C GLU A 80 -0.38 -6.91 6.56
N LEU A 81 -1.02 -5.82 6.10
CA LEU A 81 -1.12 -5.48 4.67
C LEU A 81 0.23 -5.26 4.00
N LEU A 82 1.16 -4.58 4.69
CA LEU A 82 2.50 -4.34 4.18
C LEU A 82 3.30 -5.65 4.07
N GLU A 83 3.20 -6.54 5.07
CA GLU A 83 3.83 -7.86 5.02
C GLU A 83 3.31 -8.70 3.84
N MET A 84 1.99 -8.72 3.64
CA MET A 84 1.38 -9.39 2.49
C MET A 84 1.85 -8.80 1.17
N ALA A 85 1.94 -7.47 1.06
CA ALA A 85 2.42 -6.80 -0.14
C ALA A 85 3.88 -7.16 -0.46
N ILE A 86 4.74 -7.22 0.56
CA ILE A 86 6.14 -7.67 0.43
C ILE A 86 6.19 -9.13 -0.02
N PHE A 87 5.38 -10.01 0.56
CA PHE A 87 5.32 -11.42 0.20
C PHE A 87 4.93 -11.61 -1.28
N VAL A 88 3.91 -10.88 -1.73
CA VAL A 88 3.49 -10.86 -3.14
C VAL A 88 4.65 -10.41 -4.03
N LEU A 89 5.30 -9.28 -3.72
CA LEU A 89 6.41 -8.78 -4.53
C LEU A 89 7.62 -9.71 -4.56
N LYS A 90 7.99 -10.32 -3.43
CA LYS A 90 9.04 -11.36 -3.38
C LYS A 90 8.70 -12.52 -4.30
N SER A 91 7.45 -12.96 -4.33
CA SER A 91 6.99 -14.04 -5.21
C SER A 91 7.04 -13.65 -6.70
N GLN A 92 6.85 -12.37 -7.02
CA GLN A 92 6.97 -11.83 -8.38
C GLN A 92 8.43 -11.56 -8.81
N LEU A 93 9.38 -11.52 -7.88
CA LEU A 93 10.81 -11.31 -8.15
C LEU A 93 11.59 -12.62 -8.35
N LYS A 94 11.04 -13.74 -7.86
CA LYS A 94 11.60 -15.09 -8.05
C LYS A 94 11.20 -15.73 -9.39
N LYS A 95 10.39 -15.05 -10.19
CA LYS A 95 10.04 -15.41 -11.57
C LYS A 95 10.89 -14.61 -12.53
#